data_AF-A0A9E5MMT4-F1
#
_entry.id   AF-A0A9E5MMT4-F1
#
_cell.length_a   1.000
_cell.length_b   1.000
_cell.length_c   1.000
_cell.angle_alpha   90.00
_cell.angle_beta   90.00
_cell.angle_gamma   90.00
#
_symmetry.space_group_name_H-M   'P 1'
#
loop_
_entity.id
_entity.type
_entity.pdbx_description
1 polymer ?
#
loop_
_entity_poly.entity_id
_entity_poly.type
_entity_poly.pdbx_seq_one_letter_code
_entity_poly.pdbx_strand_id
1 'polypeptide(L)'
;MKLKVSFVLLTTLFVVNGVFADDEFPSYLSEKYCQGIKLDFMTSSIKSLQRYRDKQLTSQHRGGMNNIRKFLEQRQDWMLECDQYLSKTGKQRLFLDKKTTESVFSAIDSVASELNSLVNGVTYSVENGGSPTDVAAEKFDQLFKLVDNHQTMLLMKGQVVYR
;
A
#
# COMPACT_ATOMS: atom_id res chain seq x y z
N MET A 1 17.90 -68.33 6.07
CA MET A 1 18.29 -67.37 7.14
C MET A 1 17.33 -66.19 7.08
N LYS A 2 16.37 -66.09 8.01
CA LYS A 2 15.30 -65.07 7.99
C LYS A 2 15.72 -63.88 8.88
N LEU A 3 15.99 -62.72 8.29
CA LEU A 3 16.19 -61.47 9.03
C LEU A 3 14.82 -60.80 9.24
N LYS A 4 14.38 -60.71 10.51
CA LYS A 4 13.27 -59.84 10.91
C LYS A 4 13.86 -58.47 11.27
N VAL A 5 13.50 -57.43 10.52
CA VAL A 5 13.77 -56.04 10.88
C VAL A 5 12.46 -55.46 11.43
N SER A 6 12.41 -55.22 12.74
CA SER A 6 11.32 -54.48 13.37
C SER A 6 11.61 -52.99 13.29
N PHE A 7 10.77 -52.25 12.57
CA PHE A 7 10.79 -50.79 12.50
C PHE A 7 9.90 -50.24 13.63
N VAL A 8 10.50 -49.60 14.64
CA VAL A 8 9.77 -48.88 15.68
C VAL A 8 9.53 -47.46 15.17
N LEU A 9 8.27 -47.15 14.86
CA LEU A 9 7.85 -45.81 14.43
C LEU A 9 7.67 -44.92 15.68
N LEU A 10 8.59 -43.98 15.89
CA LEU A 10 8.50 -42.97 16.94
C LEU A 10 7.69 -41.79 16.41
N THR A 11 6.38 -41.79 16.64
CA THR A 11 5.48 -40.65 16.37
C THR A 11 5.63 -39.60 17.48
N THR A 12 6.45 -38.58 17.24
CA THR A 12 6.42 -37.34 18.01
C THR A 12 5.22 -36.50 17.60
N LEU A 13 4.22 -36.44 18.49
CA LEU A 13 3.13 -35.45 18.44
C LEU A 13 3.71 -34.06 18.77
N PHE A 14 3.94 -33.25 17.74
CA PHE A 14 4.08 -31.81 17.94
C PHE A 14 2.69 -31.21 18.19
N VAL A 15 2.36 -31.00 19.47
CA VAL A 15 1.25 -30.12 19.86
C VAL A 15 1.69 -28.69 19.55
N VAL A 16 1.25 -28.18 18.40
CA VAL A 16 1.36 -26.75 18.09
C VAL A 16 0.32 -26.05 18.96
N ASN A 17 0.77 -25.49 20.10
CA ASN A 17 -0.03 -24.54 20.86
C ASN A 17 -0.24 -23.31 19.97
N GLY A 18 -1.42 -23.21 19.36
CA GLY A 18 -1.88 -21.98 18.74
C GLY A 18 -2.00 -20.92 19.84
N VAL A 19 -0.99 -20.07 19.96
CA VAL A 19 -1.11 -18.81 20.67
C VAL A 19 -2.06 -17.96 19.82
N PHE A 20 -3.34 -17.96 20.17
CA PHE A 20 -4.23 -16.88 19.80
C PHE A 20 -3.77 -15.67 20.62
N ALA A 21 -2.87 -14.87 20.05
CA ALA A 21 -2.63 -13.55 20.58
C ALA A 21 -3.97 -12.80 20.49
N ASP A 22 -4.50 -12.35 21.63
CA ASP A 22 -5.46 -11.25 21.60
C ASP A 22 -4.76 -10.13 20.84
N ASP A 23 -5.36 -9.69 19.73
CA ASP A 23 -4.84 -8.59 18.93
C ASP A 23 -4.95 -7.30 19.74
N GLU A 24 -4.00 -7.08 20.64
CA GLU A 24 -3.92 -5.86 21.42
C GLU A 24 -3.43 -4.74 20.48
N PHE A 25 -4.38 -3.95 20.00
CA PHE A 25 -4.09 -2.80 19.18
C PHE A 25 -3.51 -1.66 20.05
N PRO A 26 -2.56 -0.88 19.52
CA PRO A 26 -2.09 0.33 20.20
C PRO A 26 -3.25 1.27 20.56
N SER A 27 -3.20 1.86 21.75
CA SER A 27 -4.28 2.72 22.29
C SER A 27 -4.56 3.99 21.48
N TYR A 28 -3.65 4.39 20.59
CA TYR A 28 -3.87 5.50 19.67
C TYR A 28 -4.81 5.15 18.51
N LEU A 29 -4.96 3.86 18.18
CA LEU A 29 -5.82 3.43 17.08
C LEU A 29 -7.28 3.61 17.47
N SER A 30 -7.99 4.32 16.62
CA SER A 30 -9.43 4.57 16.72
C SER A 30 -9.98 4.80 15.32
N GLU A 31 -11.30 4.64 15.16
CA GLU A 31 -11.93 4.97 13.87
C GLU A 31 -11.64 6.42 13.46
N LYS A 32 -11.67 7.35 14.41
CA LYS A 32 -11.37 8.77 14.17
C LYS A 32 -9.93 8.97 13.69
N TYR A 33 -8.96 8.32 14.32
CA TYR A 33 -7.57 8.38 13.90
C TYR A 33 -7.42 7.86 12.47
N CYS A 34 -8.01 6.69 12.17
CA CYS A 34 -7.92 6.08 10.84
C CYS A 34 -8.62 6.88 9.74
N GLN A 35 -9.76 7.52 10.05
CA GLN A 35 -10.36 8.48 9.13
C GLN A 35 -9.44 9.68 8.88
N GLY A 36 -8.75 10.18 9.91
CA GLY A 36 -7.74 11.23 9.76
C GLY A 36 -6.61 10.83 8.82
N ILE A 37 -6.01 9.65 9.03
CA ILE A 37 -4.94 9.10 8.17
C ILE A 37 -5.42 8.96 6.72
N LYS A 38 -6.62 8.40 6.51
CA LYS A 38 -7.19 8.27 5.16
C LYS A 38 -7.41 9.63 4.49
N LEU A 39 -8.01 10.58 5.19
CA LEU A 39 -8.29 11.91 4.64
C LEU A 39 -7.00 12.66 4.30
N ASP A 40 -5.98 12.61 5.16
CA ASP A 40 -4.68 13.22 4.90
C ASP A 40 -3.99 12.58 3.67
N PHE A 41 -4.08 11.26 3.52
CA PHE A 41 -3.59 10.59 2.33
C PHE A 41 -4.32 11.09 1.07
N MET A 42 -5.65 11.01 1.05
CA MET A 42 -6.45 11.37 -0.12
C MET A 42 -6.40 12.86 -0.50
N THR A 43 -5.89 13.72 0.38
CA THR A 43 -5.84 15.18 0.15
C THR A 43 -4.40 15.68 0.04
N SER A 44 -3.76 15.96 1.17
CA SER A 44 -2.45 16.59 1.24
C SER A 44 -1.37 15.75 0.57
N SER A 45 -1.43 14.42 0.76
CA SER A 45 -0.42 13.51 0.21
C SER A 45 -0.56 13.37 -1.29
N ILE A 46 -1.78 13.09 -1.80
CA ILE A 46 -2.02 13.03 -3.26
C ILE A 46 -1.62 14.34 -3.94
N LYS A 47 -1.96 15.50 -3.37
CA LYS A 47 -1.55 16.80 -3.94
C LYS A 47 -0.02 16.96 -3.99
N SER A 48 0.69 16.52 -2.96
CA SER A 48 2.16 16.55 -2.92
C SER A 48 2.76 15.61 -3.99
N LEU A 49 2.22 14.40 -4.12
CA LEU A 49 2.64 13.41 -5.09
C LEU A 49 2.38 13.86 -6.53
N GLN A 50 1.22 14.46 -6.81
CA GLN A 50 0.90 15.07 -8.10
C GLN A 50 1.92 16.15 -8.46
N ARG A 51 2.23 17.05 -7.52
CA ARG A 51 3.25 18.09 -7.75
C ARG A 51 4.62 17.48 -8.07
N TYR A 52 5.00 16.41 -7.38
CA TYR A 52 6.25 15.71 -7.69
C TYR A 52 6.23 15.11 -9.09
N ARG A 53 5.18 14.35 -9.43
CA ARG A 53 4.97 13.75 -10.75
C ARG A 53 5.06 14.81 -11.86
N ASP A 54 4.39 15.95 -11.68
CA ASP A 54 4.29 16.98 -12.72
C ASP A 54 5.54 17.85 -12.87
N LYS A 55 6.32 18.04 -11.80
CA LYS A 55 7.38 19.05 -11.77
C LYS A 55 8.79 18.50 -11.58
N GLN A 56 8.93 17.30 -11.02
CA GLN A 56 10.20 16.81 -10.51
C GLN A 56 10.57 15.44 -11.06
N LEU A 57 9.60 14.58 -11.39
CA LEU A 57 9.87 13.23 -11.88
C LEU A 57 10.78 13.23 -13.11
N THR A 58 10.52 14.12 -14.08
CA THR A 58 11.29 14.24 -15.33
C THR A 58 12.75 14.67 -15.13
N SER A 59 13.11 15.22 -13.98
CA SER A 59 14.51 15.54 -13.64
C SER A 59 15.37 14.28 -13.42
N GLN A 60 14.74 13.12 -13.22
CA GLN A 60 15.40 11.85 -12.93
C GLN A 60 16.32 11.89 -11.69
N HIS A 61 16.12 12.87 -10.81
CA HIS A 61 16.93 13.02 -9.61
C HIS A 61 16.67 11.86 -8.63
N ARG A 62 17.64 10.95 -8.51
CA ARG A 62 17.54 9.72 -7.70
C ARG A 62 17.18 9.99 -6.24
N GLY A 63 17.74 11.03 -5.64
CA GLY A 63 17.39 11.41 -4.27
C GLY A 63 15.91 11.81 -4.13
N GLY A 64 15.35 12.47 -5.15
CA GLY A 64 13.94 12.85 -5.18
C GLY A 64 13.04 11.62 -5.28
N MET A 65 13.37 10.69 -6.20
CA MET A 65 12.63 9.44 -6.36
C MET A 65 12.65 8.60 -5.08
N ASN A 66 13.82 8.47 -4.44
CA ASN A 66 13.95 7.71 -3.20
C ASN A 66 13.17 8.32 -2.03
N ASN A 67 13.12 9.66 -1.94
CA ASN A 67 12.33 10.34 -0.91
C ASN A 67 10.83 10.10 -1.10
N ILE A 68 10.34 10.17 -2.34
CA ILE A 68 8.94 9.94 -2.65
C ILE A 68 8.54 8.48 -2.44
N ARG A 69 9.42 7.53 -2.80
CA ARG A 69 9.25 6.11 -2.49
C ARG A 69 9.06 5.89 -0.99
N LYS A 70 9.99 6.37 -0.16
CA LYS A 70 9.92 6.22 1.31
C LYS A 70 8.67 6.89 1.90
N PHE A 71 8.30 8.04 1.36
CA PHE A 71 7.06 8.72 1.75
C PHE A 71 5.84 7.84 1.47
N LEU A 72 5.74 7.24 0.28
CA LEU A 72 4.66 6.33 -0.09
C LEU A 72 4.60 5.09 0.81
N GLU A 73 5.75 4.43 1.01
CA GLU A 73 5.90 3.27 1.90
C GLU A 73 5.38 3.61 3.31
N GLN A 74 5.84 4.72 3.90
CA GLN A 74 5.39 5.15 5.23
C GLN A 74 3.88 5.42 5.30
N ARG A 75 3.30 6.08 4.28
CA ARG A 75 1.85 6.35 4.28
C ARG A 75 1.05 5.05 4.16
N GLN A 76 1.54 4.11 3.36
CA GLN A 76 0.92 2.81 3.21
C GLN A 76 0.97 2.01 4.52
N ASP A 77 2.08 2.03 5.25
CA ASP A 77 2.19 1.35 6.55
C ASP A 77 1.12 1.83 7.53
N TRP A 78 0.95 3.14 7.68
CA TRP A 78 -0.08 3.71 8.56
C TRP A 78 -1.50 3.36 8.10
N MET A 79 -1.75 3.36 6.79
CA MET A 79 -3.05 2.98 6.25
C MET A 79 -3.32 1.48 6.41
N LEU A 80 -2.31 0.63 6.27
CA LEU A 80 -2.44 -0.80 6.44
C LEU A 80 -2.75 -1.16 7.89
N GLU A 81 -2.06 -0.54 8.84
CA GLU A 81 -2.36 -0.68 10.27
C GLU A 81 -3.82 -0.30 10.58
N CYS A 82 -4.27 0.82 10.01
CA CYS A 82 -5.65 1.26 10.15
C CYS A 82 -6.67 0.31 9.51
N ASP A 83 -6.40 -0.21 8.32
CA ASP A 83 -7.28 -1.19 7.68
C ASP A 83 -7.38 -2.48 8.49
N GLN A 84 -6.26 -2.95 9.07
CA GLN A 84 -6.23 -4.10 9.96
C GLN A 84 -7.08 -3.84 11.21
N TYR A 85 -6.84 -2.73 11.91
CA TYR A 85 -7.64 -2.31 13.08
C TYR A 85 -9.13 -2.28 12.78
N LEU A 86 -9.53 -1.58 11.72
CA LEU A 86 -10.92 -1.41 11.33
C LEU A 86 -11.59 -2.74 10.96
N SER A 87 -10.86 -3.65 10.30
CA SER A 87 -11.39 -4.95 9.90
C SER A 87 -11.64 -5.87 11.09
N LYS A 88 -10.80 -5.82 12.13
CA LYS A 88 -10.92 -6.66 13.33
C LYS A 88 -11.92 -6.09 14.34
N THR A 89 -12.04 -4.78 14.45
CA THR A 89 -12.87 -4.12 15.49
C THR A 89 -14.25 -3.70 15.01
N GLY A 90 -14.42 -3.36 13.72
CA GLY A 90 -15.65 -2.75 13.20
C GLY A 90 -16.24 -3.42 11.97
N LYS A 91 -15.67 -4.54 11.48
CA LYS A 91 -16.03 -5.21 10.22
C LYS A 91 -16.05 -4.25 9.01
N GLN A 92 -15.24 -3.20 9.06
CA GLN A 92 -15.13 -2.19 8.01
C GLN A 92 -13.74 -2.22 7.38
N ARG A 93 -13.60 -1.55 6.23
CA ARG A 93 -12.33 -1.38 5.52
C ARG A 93 -11.91 0.07 5.61
N LEU A 94 -10.63 0.35 5.42
CA LEU A 94 -10.17 1.75 5.45
C LEU A 94 -10.86 2.57 4.36
N PHE A 95 -10.86 2.05 3.14
CA PHE A 95 -11.60 2.60 2.01
C PHE A 95 -12.98 1.95 1.91
N LEU A 96 -13.68 2.15 0.78
CA LEU A 96 -15.07 1.73 0.61
C LEU A 96 -15.31 0.24 0.91
N ASP A 97 -14.44 -0.60 0.38
CA ASP A 97 -14.50 -2.05 0.51
C ASP A 97 -13.09 -2.65 0.39
N LYS A 98 -13.02 -3.98 0.50
CA LYS A 98 -11.76 -4.71 0.44
C LYS A 98 -11.06 -4.49 -0.90
N LYS A 99 -11.82 -4.60 -1.99
CA LYS A 99 -11.32 -4.44 -3.36
C LYS A 99 -10.70 -3.05 -3.58
N THR A 100 -11.39 -2.00 -3.14
CA THR A 100 -10.92 -0.61 -3.27
C THR A 100 -9.65 -0.42 -2.45
N THR A 101 -9.61 -0.95 -1.23
CA THR A 101 -8.43 -0.88 -0.35
C THR A 101 -7.22 -1.56 -0.97
N GLU A 102 -7.38 -2.80 -1.45
CA GLU A 102 -6.33 -3.55 -2.11
C GLU A 102 -5.85 -2.88 -3.40
N SER A 103 -6.76 -2.30 -4.18
CA SER A 103 -6.42 -1.58 -5.41
C SER A 103 -5.56 -0.35 -5.12
N VAL A 104 -5.89 0.41 -4.07
CA VAL A 104 -5.10 1.58 -3.66
C VAL A 104 -3.73 1.15 -3.16
N PHE A 105 -3.63 0.16 -2.28
CA PHE A 105 -2.34 -0.34 -1.78
C PHE A 105 -1.46 -0.89 -2.91
N SER A 106 -2.03 -1.70 -3.80
CA SER A 106 -1.30 -2.21 -4.97
C SER A 106 -0.80 -1.10 -5.89
N ALA A 107 -1.57 -0.02 -6.06
CA ALA A 107 -1.12 1.14 -6.84
C ALA A 107 0.02 1.90 -6.15
N ILE A 108 0.00 2.03 -4.81
CA ILE A 108 1.12 2.60 -4.05
C ILE A 108 2.38 1.74 -4.23
N ASP A 109 2.27 0.42 -4.02
CA ASP A 109 3.38 -0.52 -4.20
C ASP A 109 3.97 -0.44 -5.62
N SER A 110 3.09 -0.34 -6.64
CA SER A 110 3.49 -0.22 -8.04
C SER A 110 4.35 1.03 -8.27
N VAL A 111 3.95 2.18 -7.74
CA VAL A 111 4.73 3.43 -7.83
C VAL A 111 6.05 3.30 -7.06
N ALA A 112 6.00 2.81 -5.82
CA ALA A 112 7.18 2.67 -4.97
C ALA A 112 8.23 1.74 -5.60
N SER A 113 7.79 0.60 -6.15
CA SER A 113 8.62 -0.37 -6.86
C SER A 113 9.25 0.24 -8.11
N GLU A 114 8.49 0.98 -8.90
CA GLU A 114 9.01 1.65 -10.10
C GLU A 114 10.06 2.69 -9.77
N LEU A 115 9.81 3.54 -8.76
CA LEU A 115 10.78 4.52 -8.30
C LEU A 115 12.06 3.84 -7.79
N ASN A 116 11.94 2.69 -7.12
CA ASN A 116 13.08 1.90 -6.70
C ASN A 116 13.89 1.37 -7.89
N SER A 117 13.22 0.86 -8.93
CA SER A 117 13.86 0.41 -10.17
C SER A 117 14.65 1.54 -10.83
N LEU A 118 14.06 2.73 -10.96
CA LEU A 118 14.71 3.91 -11.53
C LEU A 118 15.90 4.39 -10.67
N VAL A 119 15.77 4.36 -9.34
CA VAL A 119 16.87 4.66 -8.41
C VAL A 119 18.04 3.69 -8.61
N ASN A 120 17.74 2.41 -8.85
CA ASN A 120 18.73 1.36 -9.11
C ASN A 120 19.25 1.35 -10.56
N GLY A 121 18.83 2.30 -11.39
CA GLY A 121 19.35 2.51 -12.73
C GLY A 121 18.72 1.63 -13.81
N VAL A 122 17.53 1.07 -13.56
CA VAL A 122 16.73 0.46 -14.63
C VAL A 122 16.42 1.54 -15.68
N THR A 123 16.64 1.21 -16.95
CA THR A 123 16.31 2.06 -18.08
C THR A 123 15.40 1.31 -19.03
N TYR A 124 14.47 2.03 -19.64
CA TYR A 124 13.55 1.50 -20.64
C TYR A 124 13.98 1.93 -22.03
N SER A 125 13.76 1.07 -23.02
CA SER A 125 13.84 1.46 -24.42
C SER A 125 12.69 2.42 -24.70
N VAL A 126 13.01 3.71 -24.80
CA VAL A 126 12.06 4.74 -25.18
C VAL A 126 11.96 4.79 -26.71
N GLU A 127 10.75 4.59 -27.24
CA GLU A 127 10.46 4.94 -28.64
C GLU A 127 10.67 6.45 -28.84
N ASN A 128 10.86 6.88 -30.09
CA ASN A 128 11.16 8.28 -30.42
C ASN A 128 10.20 9.27 -29.72
N GLY A 129 10.71 10.00 -28.73
CA GLY A 129 9.98 11.02 -27.97
C GLY A 129 9.58 10.65 -26.54
N GLY A 130 9.81 9.41 -26.10
CA GLY A 130 9.52 8.98 -24.71
C GLY A 130 10.58 9.41 -23.70
N SER A 131 10.19 9.47 -22.42
CA SER A 131 11.08 9.69 -21.27
C SER A 131 11.31 8.36 -20.51
N PRO A 132 12.52 8.12 -19.98
CA PRO A 132 12.79 7.00 -19.06
C PRO A 132 11.86 6.92 -17.85
N THR A 133 11.11 7.98 -17.55
CA THR A 133 10.19 8.09 -16.43
C THR A 133 8.72 7.88 -16.78
N ASP A 134 8.39 7.60 -18.05
CA ASP A 134 6.99 7.51 -18.49
C ASP A 134 6.23 6.40 -17.76
N VAL A 135 6.85 5.25 -17.57
CA VAL A 135 6.29 4.13 -16.79
C VAL A 135 5.95 4.56 -15.35
N ALA A 136 6.82 5.35 -14.71
CA ALA A 136 6.55 5.88 -13.38
C ALA A 136 5.39 6.88 -13.40
N ALA A 137 5.33 7.76 -14.41
CA ALA A 137 4.25 8.73 -14.57
C ALA A 137 2.89 8.04 -14.73
N GLU A 138 2.81 6.98 -15.56
CA GLU A 138 1.58 6.19 -15.74
C GLU A 138 1.11 5.54 -14.43
N LYS A 139 2.04 4.98 -13.64
CA LYS A 139 1.72 4.38 -12.34
C LYS A 139 1.22 5.42 -11.34
N PHE A 140 1.80 6.62 -11.33
CA PHE A 140 1.27 7.75 -10.55
C PHE A 140 -0.15 8.12 -10.99
N ASP A 141 -0.38 8.23 -12.31
CA ASP A 141 -1.68 8.59 -12.86
C ASP A 141 -2.75 7.54 -12.51
N GLN A 142 -2.38 6.26 -12.50
CA GLN A 142 -3.25 5.18 -12.02
C GLN A 142 -3.59 5.33 -10.53
N LEU A 143 -2.60 5.61 -9.67
CA LEU A 143 -2.83 5.86 -8.25
C LEU A 143 -3.78 7.05 -8.05
N PHE A 144 -3.53 8.16 -8.73
CA PHE A 144 -4.36 9.36 -8.63
C PHE A 144 -5.80 9.10 -9.07
N LYS A 145 -5.98 8.40 -10.19
CA LYS A 145 -7.31 8.01 -10.68
C LYS A 145 -8.08 7.13 -9.70
N LEU A 146 -7.41 6.19 -9.04
CA LEU A 146 -8.05 5.33 -8.04
C LEU A 146 -8.53 6.13 -6.83
N VAL A 147 -7.72 7.07 -6.35
CA VAL A 147 -8.09 7.91 -5.21
C VAL A 147 -9.19 8.90 -5.59
N ASP A 148 -9.09 9.55 -6.74
CA ASP A 148 -10.10 10.49 -7.24
C ASP A 148 -11.47 9.82 -7.46
N ASN A 149 -11.48 8.62 -8.06
CA ASN A 149 -12.70 7.83 -8.18
C ASN A 149 -13.31 7.49 -6.82
N HIS A 150 -12.46 7.12 -5.84
CA HIS A 150 -12.95 6.84 -4.49
C HIS A 150 -13.52 8.10 -3.81
N GLN A 151 -12.84 9.24 -3.93
CA GLN A 151 -13.33 10.52 -3.43
C GLN A 151 -14.67 10.92 -4.05
N THR A 152 -14.80 10.79 -5.37
CA THR A 152 -16.04 11.04 -6.10
C THR A 152 -17.16 10.13 -5.61
N MET A 153 -16.88 8.85 -5.36
CA MET A 153 -17.85 7.93 -4.77
C MET A 153 -18.29 8.35 -3.37
N LEU A 154 -17.36 8.81 -2.52
CA LEU A 154 -17.69 9.30 -1.18
C LEU A 154 -18.54 10.58 -1.23
N LEU A 155 -18.25 11.49 -2.18
CA LEU A 155 -19.07 12.68 -2.42
C LEU A 155 -20.49 12.32 -2.83
N MET A 156 -20.65 11.42 -3.80
CA MET A 156 -21.98 10.98 -4.26
C MET A 156 -22.78 10.29 -3.14
N LYS A 157 -22.10 9.71 -2.16
CA LYS A 157 -22.72 9.11 -0.96
C LYS A 157 -22.93 10.10 0.20
N GLY A 158 -22.54 11.37 0.05
CA GLY A 158 -22.60 12.37 1.13
C GLY A 158 -21.64 12.10 2.30
N GLN A 159 -20.62 11.26 2.09
CA GLN A 159 -19.66 10.84 3.11
C GLN A 159 -18.44 11.77 3.22
N VAL A 160 -18.28 12.69 2.25
CA VAL A 160 -17.26 13.74 2.24
C VAL A 160 -17.94 15.04 1.78
N VAL A 161 -17.54 16.17 2.37
CA VAL A 161 -17.89 17.52 1.90
C VAL A 161 -16.57 18.30 1.83
N TYR A 162 -16.16 18.72 0.62
CA TYR A 162 -15.07 19.67 0.48
C TYR A 162 -15.59 21.05 0.95
N ARG A 163 -14.93 21.62 1.96
CA ARG A 163 -15.11 23.02 2.35
C ARG A 163 -13.97 23.86 1.80
#